data_AF-A0A834SA97-F1
#
_entry.id   AF-A0A834SA97-F1
#
_cell.length_a   1.000
_cell.length_b   1.000
_cell.length_c   1.000
_cell.angle_alpha   90.00
_cell.angle_beta   90.00
_cell.angle_gamma   90.00
#
_symmetry.space_group_name_H-M   'P 1'
#
loop_
_entity.id
_entity.type
_entity.pdbx_description
1 polymer ?
#
loop_
_entity_poly.entity_id
_entity_poly.type
_entity_poly.pdbx_seq_one_letter_code
_entity_poly.pdbx_strand_id
1 'polypeptide(L)'
;MTAIEKAIKYLESLKPGEHFVYQKVADQFGCSRSALSRRWRGVSRDKTTSDEMKQALLPQQELELVQYIEELHIRGLPPTREMIQNFGSEICGNPVSMSWVERFLHRNQDRLISRWAPTLDRKIEEHKIERRLTFNIDKKGFLISVQNKSKRVFSKPV
;
A
#
# COMPACT_ATOMS: atom_id res chain seq x y z
N MET A 1 -15.25 -19.87 2.04
CA MET A 1 -14.45 -21.06 1.67
C MET A 1 -14.59 -21.32 0.18
N THR A 2 -13.49 -21.23 -0.56
CA THR A 2 -13.43 -21.53 -2.00
C THR A 2 -13.63 -23.02 -2.27
N ALA A 3 -14.00 -23.39 -3.51
CA ALA A 3 -14.15 -24.79 -3.90
C ALA A 3 -12.87 -25.63 -3.66
N ILE A 4 -11.70 -25.00 -3.84
CA ILE A 4 -10.40 -25.64 -3.59
C ILE A 4 -10.16 -25.84 -2.09
N GLU A 5 -10.52 -24.88 -1.23
CA GLU A 5 -10.40 -25.03 0.23
C GLU A 5 -11.28 -26.16 0.78
N LYS A 6 -12.50 -26.30 0.25
CA LYS A 6 -13.39 -27.41 0.62
C LYS A 6 -12.80 -28.77 0.24
N ALA A 7 -12.21 -28.86 -0.96
CA ALA A 7 -11.55 -30.06 -1.44
C ALA A 7 -10.30 -30.43 -0.62
N ILE A 8 -9.51 -29.44 -0.18
CA ILE A 8 -8.33 -29.67 0.69
C ILE A 8 -8.79 -30.19 2.05
N LYS A 9 -9.80 -29.57 2.66
CA LYS A 9 -10.34 -30.02 3.96
C LYS A 9 -10.88 -31.46 3.90
N TYR A 10 -11.45 -31.87 2.76
CA TYR A 10 -11.83 -33.25 2.53
C TYR A 10 -10.62 -34.19 2.47
N LEU A 11 -9.57 -33.82 1.73
CA LEU A 11 -8.33 -34.61 1.67
C LEU A 11 -7.62 -34.74 3.03
N GLU A 12 -7.67 -33.70 3.87
CA GLU A 12 -7.15 -33.73 5.25
C GLU A 12 -7.94 -34.67 6.18
N SER A 13 -9.20 -34.94 5.86
CA SER A 13 -10.05 -35.85 6.65
C SER A 13 -9.89 -37.34 6.30
N LEU A 14 -9.16 -37.65 5.22
CA LEU A 14 -8.85 -39.02 4.82
C LEU A 14 -7.83 -39.66 5.76
N LYS A 15 -7.84 -41.00 5.85
CA LYS A 15 -6.87 -41.69 6.70
C LYS A 15 -5.45 -41.51 6.13
N PRO A 16 -4.42 -41.36 6.98
CA PRO A 16 -3.04 -41.31 6.52
C PRO A 16 -2.70 -42.55 5.67
N GLY A 17 -2.30 -42.34 4.42
CA GLY A 17 -1.96 -43.42 3.47
C GLY A 17 -3.12 -43.92 2.60
N GLU A 18 -4.31 -43.34 2.71
CA GLU A 18 -5.43 -43.68 1.82
C GLU A 18 -5.18 -43.16 0.40
N HIS A 19 -5.24 -44.05 -0.59
CA HIS A 19 -5.05 -43.68 -1.99
C HIS A 19 -6.27 -42.93 -2.52
N PHE A 20 -6.08 -41.67 -2.90
CA PHE A 20 -7.10 -40.86 -3.56
C PHE A 20 -6.66 -40.43 -4.96
N VAL A 21 -7.65 -40.15 -5.81
CA VAL A 21 -7.43 -39.64 -7.17
C VAL A 21 -7.87 -38.18 -7.20
N TYR A 22 -6.96 -37.26 -7.52
CA TYR A 22 -7.25 -35.82 -7.58
C TYR A 22 -8.45 -35.48 -8.47
N GLN A 23 -8.68 -36.24 -9.54
CA GLN A 23 -9.79 -36.02 -10.46
C GLN A 23 -11.15 -36.21 -9.77
N LYS A 24 -11.33 -37.32 -9.04
CA LYS A 24 -12.58 -37.62 -8.33
C LYS A 24 -12.95 -36.52 -7.33
N VAL A 25 -11.95 -36.05 -6.60
CA VAL A 25 -12.13 -34.97 -5.61
C VAL A 25 -12.40 -33.64 -6.32
N ALA A 26 -11.68 -33.35 -7.40
CA ALA A 26 -11.91 -32.14 -8.19
C ALA A 26 -13.34 -32.07 -8.77
N ASP A 27 -13.84 -33.19 -9.30
CA ASP A 27 -15.18 -33.29 -9.86
C ASP A 27 -16.25 -33.17 -8.76
N GLN A 28 -16.04 -33.80 -7.59
CA GLN A 28 -16.94 -33.71 -6.43
C GLN A 28 -17.11 -32.27 -5.91
N PHE A 29 -16.04 -31.48 -5.92
CA PHE A 29 -16.05 -30.11 -5.38
C PHE A 29 -16.14 -29.03 -6.48
N GLY A 30 -16.25 -29.42 -7.76
CA GLY A 30 -16.33 -28.49 -8.89
C GLY A 30 -15.11 -27.59 -9.03
N CYS A 31 -13.90 -28.11 -8.79
CA CYS A 31 -12.66 -27.35 -8.88
C CYS A 31 -11.69 -27.93 -9.92
N SER A 32 -10.70 -27.15 -10.34
CA SER A 32 -9.69 -27.63 -11.28
C SER A 32 -8.76 -28.65 -10.62
N ARG A 33 -8.65 -29.86 -11.19
CA ARG A 33 -7.72 -30.92 -10.76
C ARG A 33 -6.27 -30.44 -10.64
N SER A 34 -5.81 -29.64 -11.60
CA SER A 34 -4.44 -29.10 -11.59
C SER A 34 -4.25 -28.05 -10.50
N ALA A 35 -5.27 -27.23 -10.19
CA ALA A 35 -5.22 -26.28 -9.08
C ALA A 35 -5.22 -26.99 -7.72
N LEU A 36 -6.08 -28.01 -7.53
CA LEU A 36 -6.12 -28.83 -6.32
C LEU A 36 -4.77 -29.52 -6.06
N SER A 37 -4.20 -30.15 -7.09
CA SER A 37 -2.92 -30.86 -6.97
C SER A 37 -1.73 -29.95 -6.68
N ARG A 38 -1.69 -28.73 -7.24
CA ARG A 38 -0.64 -27.75 -6.93
C ARG A 38 -0.76 -27.25 -5.49
N ARG A 39 -1.98 -27.02 -5.00
CA ARG A 39 -2.23 -26.53 -3.64
C ARG A 39 -1.97 -27.60 -2.58
N TRP A 40 -2.38 -28.84 -2.84
CA TRP A 40 -2.09 -29.99 -1.95
C TRP A 40 -0.60 -30.28 -1.80
N ARG A 41 0.19 -30.16 -2.88
CA ARG A 41 1.64 -30.36 -2.85
C ARG A 41 2.43 -29.14 -2.35
N GLY A 42 1.76 -28.08 -1.90
CA GLY A 42 2.41 -26.84 -1.46
C GLY A 42 3.16 -26.08 -2.57
N VAL A 43 2.93 -26.40 -3.84
CA VAL A 43 3.57 -25.75 -5.00
C VAL A 43 2.98 -24.37 -5.25
N SER A 44 1.70 -24.19 -4.92
CA SER A 44 1.07 -22.87 -4.95
C SER A 44 1.47 -22.06 -3.72
N ARG A 45 2.18 -20.94 -3.95
CA ARG A 45 2.32 -19.89 -2.93
C ARG A 45 0.95 -19.34 -2.57
N ASP A 46 0.78 -19.01 -1.30
CA ASP A 46 -0.42 -18.32 -0.86
C ASP A 46 -0.52 -16.97 -1.60
N LYS A 47 -1.73 -16.64 -2.04
CA LYS A 47 -1.94 -15.49 -2.95
C LYS A 47 -1.68 -14.17 -2.23
N THR A 48 -2.06 -14.12 -0.96
CA THR A 48 -1.76 -13.06 0.01
C THR A 48 -0.26 -12.82 0.15
N THR A 49 0.53 -13.85 0.45
CA THR A 49 1.98 -13.74 0.59
C THR A 49 2.65 -13.35 -0.72
N SER A 50 2.15 -13.83 -1.86
CA SER A 50 2.69 -13.45 -3.17
C SER A 50 2.42 -12.00 -3.55
N ASP A 51 1.33 -11.40 -3.08
CA ASP A 51 0.99 -10.00 -3.37
C ASP A 51 1.66 -9.04 -2.37
N GLU A 52 1.84 -9.47 -1.12
CA GLU A 52 2.70 -8.81 -0.12
C GLU A 52 4.16 -8.73 -0.59
N MET A 53 4.69 -9.80 -1.20
CA MET A 53 6.06 -9.84 -1.73
C MET A 53 6.29 -8.99 -2.99
N LYS A 54 5.22 -8.54 -3.68
CA LYS A 54 5.32 -7.69 -4.88
C LYS A 54 5.29 -6.19 -4.56
N GLN A 55 5.03 -5.83 -3.31
CA GLN A 55 5.02 -4.44 -2.87
C GLN A 55 6.44 -3.87 -2.91
N ALA A 56 6.58 -2.61 -3.34
CA ALA A 56 7.88 -1.94 -3.35
C ALA A 56 8.41 -1.66 -1.94
N LEU A 57 7.51 -1.55 -0.95
CA LEU A 57 7.83 -1.45 0.46
C LEU A 57 7.45 -2.73 1.19
N LEU A 58 8.29 -3.13 2.15
CA LEU A 58 7.91 -4.15 3.12
C LEU A 58 6.74 -3.64 3.98
N PRO A 59 5.84 -4.52 4.46
CA PRO A 59 4.70 -4.12 5.29
C PRO A 59 5.07 -3.26 6.50
N GLN A 60 6.23 -3.54 7.12
CA GLN A 60 6.75 -2.75 8.24
C GLN A 60 7.18 -1.34 7.81
N GLN A 61 7.87 -1.21 6.67
CA GLN A 61 8.29 0.09 6.13
C GLN A 61 7.08 0.93 5.68
N GLU A 62 6.06 0.30 5.09
CA GLU A 62 4.81 0.97 4.73
C GLU A 62 4.09 1.50 5.98
N LEU A 63 4.09 0.73 7.07
CA LEU A 63 3.52 1.14 8.35
C LEU A 63 4.23 2.35 8.97
N GLU A 64 5.57 2.34 9.00
CA GLU A 64 6.37 3.44 9.51
C GLU A 64 6.17 4.72 8.70
N LEU A 65 6.12 4.61 7.37
CA LEU A 65 5.84 5.74 6.49
C LEU A 65 4.46 6.34 6.76
N VAL A 66 3.44 5.51 6.97
CA VAL A 66 2.09 5.97 7.34
C VAL A 66 2.10 6.72 8.68
N GLN A 67 2.78 6.19 9.70
CA GLN A 67 2.88 6.85 11.01
C GLN A 67 3.58 8.21 10.91
N TYR A 68 4.66 8.30 10.13
CA TYR A 68 5.36 9.55 9.91
C TYR A 68 4.48 10.59 9.20
N ILE A 69 3.73 10.17 8.17
CA ILE A 69 2.77 11.03 7.47
C ILE A 69 1.65 11.52 8.40
N GLU A 70 1.14 10.66 9.29
CA GLU A 70 0.15 11.05 10.30
C GLU A 70 0.71 12.11 11.25
N GLU A 71 1.96 11.95 11.70
CA GLU A 71 2.62 12.92 12.57
C GLU A 71 2.80 14.28 11.89
N LEU A 72 3.24 14.29 10.64
CA LEU A 72 3.34 15.51 9.83
C LEU A 72 1.99 16.22 9.69
N HIS A 73 0.90 15.45 9.51
CA HIS A 73 -0.45 16.00 9.44
C HIS A 73 -0.90 16.62 10.77
N ILE A 74 -0.63 15.96 11.90
CA ILE A 74 -0.93 16.50 13.25
C ILE A 74 -0.20 17.83 13.47
N ARG A 75 1.02 17.96 12.94
CA ARG A 75 1.82 19.21 12.98
C ARG A 75 1.34 20.28 11.99
N GLY A 76 0.32 20.01 11.19
CA GLY A 76 -0.23 20.93 10.19
C GLY A 76 0.60 21.02 8.90
N LEU A 77 1.45 20.04 8.63
CA LEU A 77 2.34 19.96 7.47
C LEU A 77 2.03 18.71 6.63
N PRO A 78 0.83 18.56 6.05
CA PRO A 78 0.48 17.38 5.28
C PRO A 78 1.44 17.22 4.09
N PRO A 79 2.10 16.07 3.92
CA PRO A 79 3.06 15.87 2.84
C PRO A 79 2.35 15.80 1.49
N THR A 80 2.98 16.37 0.46
CA THR A 80 2.49 16.29 -0.91
C THR A 80 2.70 14.90 -1.50
N ARG A 81 2.05 14.59 -2.63
CA ARG A 81 2.27 13.33 -3.35
C ARG A 81 3.72 13.15 -3.77
N GLU A 82 4.39 14.24 -4.16
CA GLU A 82 5.82 14.24 -4.50
C GLU A 82 6.70 13.98 -3.27
N MET A 83 6.37 14.56 -2.10
CA MET A 83 7.07 14.24 -0.86
C MET A 83 6.91 12.77 -0.49
N ILE A 84 5.70 12.22 -0.62
CA ILE A 84 5.44 10.79 -0.40
C ILE A 84 6.21 9.93 -1.41
N GLN A 85 6.32 10.35 -2.66
CA GLN A 85 7.16 9.70 -3.67
C GLN A 85 8.64 9.72 -3.28
N ASN A 86 9.15 10.85 -2.78
CA ASN A 86 10.53 10.98 -2.34
C ASN A 86 10.80 10.08 -1.13
N PHE A 87 9.92 10.07 -0.13
CA PHE A 87 10.03 9.18 1.02
C PHE A 87 10.01 7.71 0.58
N GLY A 88 9.07 7.33 -0.28
CA GLY A 88 9.01 5.98 -0.84
C GLY A 88 10.28 5.62 -1.62
N SER A 89 10.82 6.55 -2.41
CA SER A 89 12.05 6.34 -3.19
C SER A 89 13.29 6.17 -2.30
N GLU A 90 13.37 6.96 -1.23
CA GLU A 90 14.45 6.90 -0.24
C GLU A 90 14.42 5.57 0.53
N ILE A 91 13.24 5.14 0.97
CA ILE A 91 13.07 3.88 1.70
C ILE A 91 13.32 2.66 0.78
N CYS A 92 12.88 2.71 -0.48
CA CYS A 92 13.10 1.64 -1.46
C CYS A 92 14.53 1.62 -2.04
N GLY A 93 15.32 2.68 -1.84
CA GLY A 93 16.62 2.87 -2.49
C GLY A 93 16.56 3.01 -4.02
N ASN A 94 15.36 3.15 -4.59
CA ASN A 94 15.11 3.26 -6.02
C ASN A 94 13.91 4.19 -6.28
N PRO A 95 13.89 4.93 -7.40
CA PRO A 95 12.80 5.85 -7.70
C PRO A 95 11.47 5.12 -7.84
N VAL A 96 10.48 5.52 -7.04
CA VAL A 96 9.09 5.01 -7.15
C VAL A 96 8.26 5.94 -8.04
N SER A 97 7.23 5.41 -8.71
CA SER A 97 6.39 6.18 -9.62
C SER A 97 5.22 6.88 -8.91
N MET A 98 4.61 7.88 -9.55
CA MET A 98 3.37 8.50 -9.04
C MET A 98 2.22 7.49 -8.93
N SER A 99 2.15 6.49 -9.81
CA SER A 99 1.18 5.40 -9.70
C SER A 99 1.42 4.50 -8.49
N TRP A 100 2.65 4.45 -7.96
CA TRP A 100 2.90 3.82 -6.66
C TRP A 100 2.29 4.66 -5.53
N VAL A 101 2.47 5.99 -5.56
CA VAL A 101 1.88 6.91 -4.56
C VAL A 101 0.37 6.80 -4.52
N GLU A 102 -0.29 6.77 -5.68
CA GLU A 102 -1.76 6.61 -5.74
C GLU A 102 -2.22 5.29 -5.12
N ARG A 103 -1.51 4.19 -5.40
CA ARG A 103 -1.82 2.89 -4.81
C ARG A 103 -1.55 2.87 -3.30
N PHE A 104 -0.46 3.49 -2.84
CA PHE A 104 -0.15 3.64 -1.42
C PHE A 104 -1.24 4.41 -0.68
N LEU A 105 -1.66 5.55 -1.23
CA LEU A 105 -2.73 6.37 -0.65
C LEU A 105 -4.05 5.62 -0.61
N HIS A 106 -4.40 4.90 -1.68
CA HIS A 106 -5.62 4.10 -1.74
C HIS A 106 -5.64 2.97 -0.70
N ARG A 107 -4.53 2.25 -0.52
CA ARG A 107 -4.44 1.18 0.49
C ARG A 107 -4.53 1.70 1.92
N ASN A 108 -4.01 2.91 2.16
CA ASN A 108 -3.95 3.50 3.49
C ASN A 108 -5.04 4.57 3.72
N GLN A 109 -6.05 4.62 2.84
CA GLN A 109 -7.13 5.60 2.87
C GLN A 109 -7.85 5.60 4.22
N ASP A 110 -8.14 4.44 4.80
CA ASP A 110 -8.85 4.36 6.09
C ASP A 110 -8.08 5.01 7.26
N ARG A 111 -6.75 5.05 7.17
CA ARG A 111 -5.87 5.61 8.20
C ARG A 111 -5.56 7.08 7.94
N LEU A 112 -5.23 7.39 6.70
CA LEU A 112 -4.85 8.72 6.25
C LEU A 112 -6.09 9.60 6.07
N ILE A 113 -7.04 9.23 5.22
CA ILE A 113 -8.19 10.10 4.85
C ILE A 113 -9.16 10.29 6.03
N SER A 114 -9.45 9.25 6.82
CA SER A 114 -10.38 9.34 7.96
C SER A 114 -9.90 10.30 9.06
N ARG A 115 -8.58 10.43 9.27
CA ARG A 115 -7.99 11.39 10.24
C ARG A 115 -7.72 12.76 9.62
N TRP A 116 -7.67 12.86 8.29
CA TRP A 116 -7.41 14.10 7.56
C TRP A 116 -8.63 15.01 7.43
N ALA A 117 -9.83 14.42 7.32
CA ALA A 117 -11.08 15.14 7.04
C ALA A 117 -11.40 16.28 8.02
N PRO A 118 -11.38 16.13 9.35
CA PRO A 118 -11.93 17.16 10.25
C PRO A 118 -11.12 18.48 10.26
N THR A 119 -9.79 18.39 10.18
CA THR A 119 -8.92 19.57 10.25
C THR A 119 -8.72 20.26 8.90
N LEU A 120 -8.76 19.50 7.80
CA LEU A 120 -8.69 20.04 6.45
C LEU A 120 -10.05 20.59 5.99
N ASP A 121 -11.16 19.87 6.21
CA ASP A 121 -12.48 20.32 5.78
C ASP A 121 -12.86 21.65 6.43
N ARG A 122 -12.55 21.83 7.73
CA ARG A 122 -12.75 23.11 8.43
C ARG A 122 -12.02 24.28 7.75
N LYS A 123 -10.75 24.09 7.37
CA LYS A 123 -9.94 25.13 6.71
C LYS A 123 -10.31 25.33 5.24
N ILE A 124 -10.73 24.26 4.58
CA ILE A 124 -11.19 24.25 3.19
C ILE A 124 -12.49 25.05 3.08
N GLU A 125 -13.43 24.85 4.02
CA GLU A 125 -14.69 25.59 4.08
C GLU A 125 -14.47 27.06 4.48
N GLU A 126 -13.59 27.31 5.47
CA GLU A 126 -13.20 28.67 5.90
C GLU A 126 -12.61 29.50 4.75
N HIS A 127 -11.77 28.89 3.91
CA HIS A 127 -11.08 29.57 2.82
C HIS A 127 -11.65 29.30 1.42
N LYS A 128 -12.77 28.58 1.31
CA LYS A 128 -13.44 28.19 0.05
C LYS A 128 -12.48 27.56 -0.98
N ILE A 129 -11.61 26.68 -0.52
CA ILE A 129 -10.58 26.05 -1.35
C ILE A 129 -11.17 24.84 -2.06
N GLU A 130 -10.99 24.71 -3.38
CA GLU A 130 -11.41 23.48 -4.06
C GLU A 130 -10.55 22.30 -3.58
N ARG A 131 -11.18 21.16 -3.19
CA ARG A 131 -10.45 19.98 -2.66
C ARG A 131 -9.28 19.50 -3.52
N ARG A 132 -9.34 19.71 -4.84
CA ARG A 132 -8.26 19.38 -5.79
C ARG A 132 -7.03 20.28 -5.68
N LEU A 133 -7.15 21.47 -5.07
CA LEU A 133 -6.09 22.48 -4.89
C LEU A 133 -5.41 22.37 -3.51
N THR A 134 -5.96 21.58 -2.60
CA THR A 134 -5.48 21.43 -1.20
C THR A 134 -4.03 20.94 -1.09
N PHE A 135 -3.51 20.26 -2.13
CA PHE A 135 -2.17 19.64 -2.14
C PHE A 135 -1.17 20.33 -3.06
N ASN A 136 -1.46 21.53 -3.57
CA ASN A 136 -0.55 22.27 -4.44
C ASN A 136 0.04 23.50 -3.72
N ILE A 137 1.08 23.29 -2.90
CA ILE A 137 2.00 24.37 -2.50
C ILE A 137 3.11 24.44 -3.54
N ASP A 138 2.81 24.90 -4.75
CA ASP A 138 3.84 25.42 -5.65
C ASP A 138 3.80 26.97 -5.64
N LYS A 139 4.99 27.56 -5.80
CA LYS A 139 5.34 29.00 -5.79
C LYS A 139 5.36 29.75 -4.47
N LYS A 140 4.42 29.58 -3.51
CA LYS A 140 4.45 30.38 -2.27
C LYS A 140 5.55 29.97 -1.27
N GLY A 141 5.82 28.67 -1.12
CA GLY A 141 6.96 28.18 -0.31
C GLY A 141 8.32 28.56 -0.89
N PHE A 142 8.41 28.60 -2.22
CA PHE A 142 9.56 29.13 -2.96
C PHE A 142 9.77 30.63 -2.73
N LEU A 143 8.70 31.43 -2.70
CA LEU A 143 8.80 32.87 -2.39
C LEU A 143 9.26 33.15 -0.96
N ILE A 144 8.81 32.35 0.03
CA ILE A 144 9.23 32.49 1.43
C ILE A 144 10.72 32.15 1.62
N SER A 145 11.25 31.16 0.89
CA SER A 145 12.69 30.82 0.95
C SER A 145 13.58 31.85 0.25
N VAL A 146 13.05 32.57 -0.75
CA VAL A 146 13.72 33.71 -1.38
C VAL A 146 13.79 34.93 -0.45
N GLN A 147 12.76 35.14 0.38
CA GLN A 147 12.67 36.31 1.27
C GLN A 147 13.48 36.19 2.57
N ASN A 148 13.60 34.98 3.14
CA ASN A 148 14.37 34.75 4.36
C ASN A 148 15.76 34.16 4.01
N LYS A 149 16.75 35.04 3.90
CA LYS A 149 18.18 34.68 3.77
C LYS A 149 18.68 33.92 5.02
N SER A 150 18.40 32.63 5.15
CA SER A 150 19.15 31.77 6.08
C SER A 150 18.99 30.28 5.77
N LYS A 151 20.14 29.70 5.39
CA LYS A 151 20.49 28.28 5.22
C LYS A 151 20.04 27.59 3.93
N ARG A 152 21.00 27.46 3.01
CA ARG A 152 20.92 26.59 1.82
C ARG A 152 20.84 25.12 2.26
N VAL A 153 19.84 24.42 1.77
CA VAL A 153 19.65 22.97 1.97
C VAL A 153 20.32 22.14 0.86
N PHE A 154 20.87 22.77 -0.18
CA PHE A 154 21.53 22.09 -1.29
C PHE A 154 22.91 22.70 -1.60
N SER A 155 23.94 21.85 -1.70
CA SER A 155 25.21 22.14 -2.36
C SER A 155 25.17 21.67 -3.82
N LYS A 156 25.85 22.39 -4.73
CA LYS A 156 25.98 22.01 -6.13
C LYS A 156 27.15 21.02 -6.29
N PRO A 157 27.04 19.97 -7.12
CA PRO A 157 28.21 19.25 -7.58
C PRO A 157 28.97 20.12 -8.58
N VAL A 158 30.30 19.99 -8.57
CA VAL A 158 31.28 20.72 -9.40
C VAL A 158 31.06 20.42 -10.88
#